data_AF-A0A1A9NLG0-F1
#
_entry.id   AF-A0A1A9NLG0-F1
#
_cell.length_a   1.000
_cell.length_b   1.000
_cell.length_c   1.000
_cell.angle_alpha   90.00
_cell.angle_beta   90.00
_cell.angle_gamma   90.00
#
_symmetry.space_group_name_H-M   'P 1'
#
loop_
_entity.id
_entity.type
_entity.pdbx_description
1 polymer ?
#
loop_
_entity_poly.entity_id
_entity_poly.type
_entity_poly.pdbx_seq_one_letter_code
_entity_poly.pdbx_strand_id
1 'polypeptide(L)'
;MNKKLFALVVAALFATPSAYAAAKHADALETCMKAAQAKHPGNVQTLEAEIAKGKAIYEFDIRTQDGKEWEVECDAKSGKVIEEEEEVTANDARFTSKARLSMEEARKAALAIHAGEVLETEYAIESDGSISYEFDIKTANGKEMEVEIDAVTGKLDEEPEEEIYQIGEEK
;
A
#
# COMPACT_ATOMS: atom_id res chain seq x y z
N MET A 1 30.23 -72.62 -26.46
CA MET A 1 29.64 -71.83 -27.56
C MET A 1 29.44 -70.41 -27.07
N ASN A 2 30.15 -69.46 -27.68
CA ASN A 2 30.15 -68.04 -27.37
C ASN A 2 28.78 -67.42 -27.56
N LYS A 3 28.45 -66.43 -26.72
CA LYS A 3 27.87 -65.15 -27.16
C LYS A 3 28.11 -64.10 -26.07
N LYS A 4 29.15 -63.30 -26.29
CA LYS A 4 29.28 -61.96 -25.70
C LYS A 4 28.07 -61.16 -26.18
N LEU A 5 27.32 -60.51 -25.30
CA LEU A 5 26.37 -59.48 -25.71
C LEU A 5 26.49 -58.25 -24.80
N PHE A 6 26.36 -57.12 -25.48
CA PHE A 6 26.81 -55.78 -25.16
C PHE A 6 26.28 -55.17 -23.87
N ALA A 7 27.14 -54.40 -23.22
CA ALA A 7 26.77 -53.37 -22.26
C ALA A 7 25.90 -52.30 -22.94
N LEU A 8 24.74 -52.00 -22.36
CA LEU A 8 24.03 -50.75 -22.60
C LEU A 8 24.10 -49.93 -21.31
N VAL A 9 25.09 -49.03 -21.25
CA VAL A 9 25.13 -47.98 -20.21
C VAL A 9 24.06 -46.98 -20.59
N VAL A 10 22.90 -47.05 -19.93
CA VAL A 10 21.92 -45.97 -19.97
C VAL A 10 22.49 -44.86 -19.09
N ALA A 11 23.13 -43.87 -19.71
CA ALA A 11 23.45 -42.63 -19.05
C ALA A 11 22.14 -41.91 -18.71
N ALA A 12 21.70 -42.03 -17.46
CA ALA A 12 20.66 -41.17 -16.92
C ALA A 12 21.23 -39.74 -16.84
N LEU A 13 21.05 -38.98 -17.91
CA LEU A 13 21.11 -37.52 -17.86
C LEU A 13 19.95 -37.08 -16.97
N PHE A 14 20.23 -36.89 -15.68
CA PHE A 14 19.39 -36.07 -14.84
C PHE A 14 19.44 -34.67 -15.43
N ALA A 15 18.45 -34.36 -16.28
CA ALA A 15 18.10 -32.99 -16.58
C ALA A 15 17.84 -32.32 -15.23
N THR A 16 18.77 -31.50 -14.77
CA THR A 16 18.50 -30.54 -13.71
C THR A 16 17.24 -29.80 -14.15
N PRO A 17 16.15 -29.79 -13.36
CA PRO A 17 15.09 -28.86 -13.65
C PRO A 17 15.74 -27.49 -13.54
N SER A 18 15.89 -26.83 -14.69
CA SER A 18 16.13 -25.40 -14.75
C SER A 18 14.94 -24.79 -14.03
N ALA A 19 15.12 -24.47 -12.74
CA ALA A 19 14.22 -23.64 -11.98
C ALA A 19 14.32 -22.24 -12.60
N TYR A 20 13.67 -22.12 -13.77
CA TYR A 20 13.33 -20.87 -14.39
C TYR A 20 12.52 -20.07 -13.37
N ALA A 21 13.18 -19.12 -12.71
CA ALA A 21 12.65 -17.83 -12.33
C ALA A 21 11.21 -17.79 -11.76
N ALA A 22 10.90 -18.62 -10.76
CA ALA A 22 9.75 -18.42 -9.89
C ALA A 22 10.04 -17.45 -8.72
N ALA A 23 11.28 -16.95 -8.61
CA ALA A 23 11.80 -16.26 -7.44
C ALA A 23 11.95 -14.73 -7.62
N LYS A 24 11.01 -14.04 -8.27
CA LYS A 24 11.07 -12.57 -8.38
C LYS A 24 9.92 -11.80 -7.74
N HIS A 25 8.81 -12.44 -7.38
CA HIS A 25 7.67 -11.74 -6.77
C HIS A 25 6.97 -12.53 -5.65
N ALA A 26 7.49 -13.69 -5.23
CA ALA A 26 6.91 -14.45 -4.11
C ALA A 26 7.05 -13.73 -2.75
N ASP A 27 7.95 -12.74 -2.67
CA ASP A 27 8.28 -12.03 -1.43
C ASP A 27 7.95 -10.52 -1.54
N ALA A 28 7.10 -10.10 -2.49
CA ALA A 28 6.80 -8.67 -2.70
C ALA A 28 6.26 -8.00 -1.43
N LEU A 29 5.25 -8.63 -0.80
CA LEU A 29 4.70 -8.20 0.48
C LEU A 29 5.79 -8.15 1.57
N GLU A 30 6.54 -9.23 1.75
CA GLU A 30 7.61 -9.29 2.77
C GLU A 30 8.70 -8.24 2.53
N THR A 31 9.01 -7.95 1.26
CA THR A 31 9.98 -6.92 0.87
C THR A 31 9.47 -5.54 1.22
N CYS A 32 8.20 -5.24 0.88
CA CYS A 32 7.56 -3.97 1.19
C CYS A 32 7.41 -3.76 2.69
N MET A 33 6.90 -4.75 3.43
CA MET A 33 6.76 -4.67 4.88
C MET A 33 8.11 -4.42 5.57
N LYS A 34 9.19 -5.08 5.12
CA LYS A 34 10.54 -4.81 5.64
C LYS A 34 11.03 -3.41 5.30
N ALA A 35 10.70 -2.89 4.11
CA ALA A 35 11.08 -1.55 3.70
C ALA A 35 10.34 -0.50 4.54
N ALA A 36 9.02 -0.67 4.73
CA ALA A 36 8.18 0.18 5.55
C ALA A 36 8.65 0.20 7.02
N GLN A 37 8.85 -0.97 7.63
CA GLN A 37 9.39 -1.07 9.00
C GLN A 37 10.82 -0.54 9.15
N ALA A 38 11.60 -0.49 8.07
CA ALA A 38 12.93 0.13 8.10
C ALA A 38 12.85 1.66 8.12
N LYS A 39 11.78 2.25 7.58
CA LYS A 39 11.48 3.68 7.69
C LYS A 39 10.89 4.03 9.05
N HIS A 40 9.87 3.28 9.45
CA HIS A 40 9.13 3.47 10.70
C HIS A 40 9.19 2.18 11.52
N PRO A 41 10.18 2.01 12.43
CA PRO A 41 10.25 0.81 13.26
C PRO A 41 9.09 0.75 14.26
N GLY A 42 8.11 -0.12 13.99
CA GLY A 42 6.89 -0.22 14.79
C GLY A 42 6.10 -1.51 14.57
N ASN A 43 4.93 -1.56 15.20
CA ASN A 43 3.96 -2.63 15.01
C ASN A 43 3.08 -2.30 13.80
N VAL A 44 3.10 -3.17 12.79
CA VAL A 44 2.17 -3.10 11.65
C VAL A 44 0.77 -3.44 12.18
N GLN A 45 -0.18 -2.54 12.00
CA GLN A 45 -1.56 -2.65 12.46
C GLN A 45 -2.44 -3.22 11.35
N THR A 46 -2.27 -2.69 10.15
CA THR A 46 -3.03 -2.98 8.95
C THR A 46 -2.09 -3.29 7.79
N LEU A 47 -2.67 -3.76 6.71
CA LEU A 47 -2.00 -4.07 5.46
C LEU A 47 -3.06 -3.96 4.39
N GLU A 48 -2.89 -2.97 3.53
CA GLU A 48 -3.68 -2.73 2.35
C GLU A 48 -2.98 -3.32 1.13
N ALA A 49 -3.76 -3.84 0.18
CA ALA A 49 -3.26 -4.14 -1.14
C ALA A 49 -4.11 -3.44 -2.18
N GLU A 50 -3.46 -2.64 -3.00
CA GLU A 50 -4.15 -1.59 -3.73
C GLU A 50 -3.70 -1.46 -5.18
N ILE A 51 -4.48 -0.70 -5.96
CA ILE A 51 -4.19 -0.42 -7.36
C ILE A 51 -4.47 1.04 -7.75
N ALA A 52 -3.45 1.90 -7.71
CA ALA A 52 -3.43 3.11 -8.52
C ALA A 52 -2.96 2.90 -9.98
N LYS A 53 -3.80 3.28 -10.94
CA LYS A 53 -3.50 3.29 -12.40
C LYS A 53 -2.87 1.99 -12.94
N GLY A 54 -3.26 0.85 -12.39
CA GLY A 54 -2.77 -0.47 -12.79
C GLY A 54 -1.36 -0.80 -12.30
N LYS A 55 -0.80 0.00 -11.38
CA LYS A 55 0.32 -0.40 -10.53
C LYS A 55 -0.26 -1.07 -9.28
N ALA A 56 0.48 -1.99 -8.69
CA ALA A 56 0.08 -2.63 -7.45
C ALA A 56 0.90 -2.03 -6.32
N ILE A 57 0.22 -1.64 -5.25
CA ILE A 57 0.79 -1.01 -4.07
C ILE A 57 0.48 -1.91 -2.86
N TYR A 58 1.39 -1.91 -1.90
CA TYR A 58 1.12 -2.40 -0.56
C TYR A 58 1.34 -1.24 0.39
N GLU A 59 0.39 -1.03 1.26
CA GLU A 59 0.39 0.03 2.24
C GLU A 59 0.16 -0.57 3.63
N PHE A 60 0.63 0.14 4.66
CA PHE A 60 0.87 -0.40 5.98
C PHE A 60 0.78 0.70 7.03
N ASP A 61 -0.16 0.57 7.96
CA ASP A 61 -0.13 1.42 9.14
C ASP A 61 0.80 0.86 10.20
N ILE A 62 1.74 1.70 10.62
CA ILE A 62 2.79 1.33 11.53
C ILE A 62 2.74 2.20 12.77
N ARG A 63 2.26 1.60 13.87
CA ARG A 63 2.34 2.23 15.18
C ARG A 63 3.75 2.13 15.74
N THR A 64 4.44 3.27 15.83
CA THR A 64 5.81 3.37 16.35
C THR A 64 5.84 3.40 17.89
N GLN A 65 7.03 3.20 18.47
CA GLN A 65 7.18 3.14 19.94
C GLN A 65 6.85 4.45 20.67
N ASP A 66 6.97 5.59 19.99
CA ASP A 66 6.58 6.91 20.50
C ASP A 66 5.07 7.17 20.34
N GLY A 67 4.32 6.22 19.79
CA GLY A 67 2.87 6.24 19.69
C GLY A 67 2.32 6.98 18.48
N LYS A 68 3.17 7.31 17.50
CA LYS A 68 2.73 7.82 16.21
C LYS A 68 2.21 6.67 15.34
N GLU A 69 1.30 7.01 14.45
CA GLU A 69 0.83 6.15 13.37
C GLU A 69 1.42 6.71 12.08
N TRP A 70 1.79 5.80 11.19
CA TRP A 70 2.51 6.09 9.97
C TRP A 70 2.01 5.12 8.93
N GLU A 71 1.37 5.66 7.92
CA GLU A 71 1.07 4.92 6.72
C GLU A 71 2.30 4.95 5.79
N VAL A 72 2.56 3.83 5.12
CA VAL A 72 3.72 3.68 4.25
C VAL A 72 3.40 2.83 3.04
N GLU A 73 3.20 3.48 1.89
CA GLU A 73 3.05 2.77 0.64
C GLU A 73 4.37 2.26 0.05
N CYS A 74 4.26 1.13 -0.64
CA CYS A 74 5.35 0.50 -1.36
C CYS A 74 4.91 -0.06 -2.72
N ASP A 75 5.62 0.32 -3.78
CA ASP A 75 5.42 -0.26 -5.11
C ASP A 75 5.74 -1.77 -5.07
N ALA A 76 4.71 -2.61 -5.19
CA ALA A 76 4.80 -4.06 -5.02
C ALA A 76 5.71 -4.72 -6.07
N LYS A 77 5.97 -4.05 -7.19
CA LYS A 77 6.83 -4.56 -8.26
C LYS A 77 8.31 -4.39 -7.93
N SER A 78 8.70 -3.26 -7.35
CA SER A 78 10.09 -2.88 -7.10
C SER A 78 10.50 -3.01 -5.64
N GLY A 79 9.55 -3.11 -4.71
CA GLY A 79 9.81 -3.20 -3.27
C GLY A 79 10.35 -1.89 -2.70
N LYS A 80 10.00 -0.75 -3.32
CA LYS A 80 10.42 0.58 -2.89
C LYS A 80 9.27 1.29 -2.23
N VAL A 81 9.54 1.88 -1.07
CA VAL A 81 8.66 2.86 -0.45
C VAL A 81 8.49 4.04 -1.41
N ILE A 82 7.24 4.44 -1.63
CA ILE A 82 6.85 5.53 -2.55
C ILE A 82 6.17 6.67 -1.81
N GLU A 83 5.44 6.38 -0.74
CA GLU A 83 4.71 7.30 0.14
C GLU A 83 5.14 7.07 1.61
N GLU A 84 5.11 8.12 2.41
CA GLU A 84 5.25 8.06 3.88
C GLU A 84 4.50 9.25 4.49
N GLU A 85 3.46 8.98 5.26
CA GLU A 85 2.66 10.01 5.92
C GLU A 85 2.39 9.69 7.39
N GLU A 86 2.25 10.74 8.21
CA GLU A 86 1.89 10.60 9.62
C GLU A 86 0.40 10.87 9.79
N GLU A 87 -0.39 9.83 10.02
CA GLU A 87 -1.77 9.98 10.47
C GLU A 87 -1.81 10.72 11.82
N VAL A 88 -2.67 11.73 11.90
CA VAL A 88 -2.85 12.54 13.10
C VAL A 88 -4.31 12.70 13.45
N THR A 89 -4.58 13.04 14.71
CA THR A 89 -5.97 13.35 15.09
C THR A 89 -6.45 14.64 14.42
N ALA A 90 -7.76 14.76 14.20
CA ALA A 90 -8.43 15.97 13.71
C ALA A 90 -8.09 17.30 14.43
N ASN A 91 -7.57 17.22 15.67
CA ASN A 91 -7.20 18.38 16.49
C ASN A 91 -5.68 18.62 16.57
N ASP A 92 -4.86 17.90 15.79
CA ASP A 92 -3.41 18.13 15.78
C ASP A 92 -3.10 19.57 15.35
N ALA A 93 -2.27 20.25 16.14
CA ALA A 93 -1.95 21.65 15.92
C ALA A 93 -1.17 21.86 14.60
N ARG A 94 -0.36 20.89 14.18
CA ARG A 94 0.41 20.92 12.92
C ARG A 94 -0.53 20.92 11.72
N PHE A 95 -1.61 20.13 11.80
CA PHE A 95 -2.66 20.05 10.80
C PHE A 95 -3.55 21.31 10.81
N THR A 96 -4.21 21.56 11.94
CA THR A 96 -5.21 22.63 12.08
C THR A 96 -4.63 24.04 11.86
N SER A 97 -3.33 24.26 12.09
CA SER A 97 -2.68 25.55 11.82
C SER A 97 -2.49 25.86 10.33
N LYS A 98 -2.52 24.85 9.46
CA LYS A 98 -2.31 24.98 8.01
C LYS A 98 -3.61 24.87 7.22
N ALA A 99 -4.54 24.01 7.67
CA ALA A 99 -5.77 23.68 6.97
C ALA A 99 -6.57 24.94 6.58
N ARG A 100 -7.05 24.97 5.34
CA ARG A 100 -7.88 26.05 4.77
C ARG A 100 -9.25 25.56 4.36
N LEU A 101 -9.37 24.27 4.07
CA LEU A 101 -10.64 23.59 3.90
C LEU A 101 -11.10 23.01 5.23
N SER A 102 -12.41 22.92 5.39
CA SER A 102 -13.02 22.02 6.36
C SER A 102 -13.06 20.59 5.82
N MET A 103 -13.09 19.60 6.73
CA MET A 103 -13.30 18.19 6.37
C MET A 103 -14.52 18.01 5.45
N GLU A 104 -15.65 18.67 5.73
CA GLU A 104 -16.85 18.55 4.88
C GLU A 104 -16.67 19.12 3.46
N GLU A 105 -15.83 20.15 3.29
CA GLU A 105 -15.49 20.67 1.96
C GLU A 105 -14.58 19.70 1.20
N ALA A 106 -13.59 19.11 1.88
CA ALA A 106 -12.71 18.09 1.32
C ALA A 106 -13.48 16.81 0.96
N ARG A 107 -14.34 16.33 1.86
CA ARG A 107 -15.24 15.18 1.65
C ARG A 107 -16.12 15.37 0.42
N LYS A 108 -16.66 16.58 0.23
CA LYS A 108 -17.43 16.90 -0.96
C LYS A 108 -16.58 16.89 -2.23
N ALA A 109 -15.32 17.30 -2.16
CA ALA A 109 -14.39 17.23 -3.28
C ALA A 109 -14.07 15.76 -3.62
N ALA A 110 -13.73 14.93 -2.62
CA ALA A 110 -13.49 13.50 -2.78
C ALA A 110 -14.70 12.78 -3.41
N LEU A 111 -15.91 13.03 -2.87
CA LEU A 111 -17.16 12.47 -3.41
C LEU A 111 -17.51 12.92 -4.83
N ALA A 112 -16.93 14.03 -5.31
CA ALA A 112 -17.07 14.46 -6.69
C ALA A 112 -16.12 13.73 -7.65
N ILE A 113 -15.03 13.16 -7.14
CA ILE A 113 -14.09 12.31 -7.87
C ILE A 113 -14.64 10.89 -7.92
N HIS A 114 -14.96 10.32 -6.75
CA HIS A 114 -15.59 9.01 -6.59
C HIS A 114 -16.89 9.12 -5.81
N ALA A 115 -18.03 8.87 -6.47
CA ALA A 115 -19.32 8.89 -5.80
C ALA A 115 -19.55 7.59 -5.00
N GLY A 116 -19.89 7.72 -3.72
CA GLY A 116 -20.12 6.56 -2.85
C GLY A 116 -20.50 6.92 -1.42
N GLU A 117 -20.37 5.94 -0.55
CA GLU A 117 -20.44 6.07 0.90
C GLU A 117 -19.01 6.19 1.44
N VAL A 118 -18.74 7.23 2.22
CA VAL A 118 -17.46 7.38 2.92
C VAL A 118 -17.47 6.44 4.13
N LEU A 119 -16.46 5.58 4.23
CA LEU A 119 -16.29 4.57 5.27
C LEU A 119 -15.30 5.04 6.34
N GLU A 120 -14.13 5.51 5.91
CA GLU A 120 -13.03 6.03 6.72
C GLU A 120 -12.86 7.55 6.49
N THR A 121 -12.22 8.25 7.42
CA THR A 121 -11.72 9.61 7.17
C THR A 121 -10.49 9.87 8.01
N GLU A 122 -9.40 10.03 7.30
CA GLU A 122 -8.04 10.16 7.79
C GLU A 122 -7.59 11.63 7.78
N TYR A 123 -6.55 11.94 8.55
CA TYR A 123 -5.92 13.27 8.56
C TYR A 123 -4.41 13.09 8.53
N ALA A 124 -3.79 13.38 7.40
CA ALA A 124 -2.39 13.10 7.20
C ALA A 124 -1.47 14.32 7.31
N ILE A 125 -0.21 14.04 7.61
CA ILE A 125 0.90 14.98 7.41
C ILE A 125 1.95 14.30 6.54
N GLU A 126 2.01 14.75 5.29
CA GLU A 126 2.99 14.29 4.32
C GLU A 126 4.44 14.44 4.75
N SER A 127 5.30 13.64 4.13
CA SER A 127 6.75 13.70 4.30
C SER A 127 7.36 15.10 4.03
N ASP A 128 6.73 15.92 3.18
CA ASP A 128 7.13 17.30 2.89
C ASP A 128 6.48 18.35 3.83
N GLY A 129 5.58 17.88 4.70
CA GLY A 129 4.84 18.67 5.66
C GLY A 129 3.64 19.40 5.06
N SER A 130 3.20 19.08 3.85
CA SER A 130 1.82 19.34 3.44
C SER A 130 0.85 18.48 4.27
N ILE A 131 -0.45 18.67 4.04
CA ILE A 131 -1.50 18.04 4.84
C ILE A 131 -2.70 17.74 3.96
N SER A 132 -3.34 16.63 4.20
CA SER A 132 -4.47 16.17 3.41
C SER A 132 -5.58 15.56 4.26
N TYR A 133 -6.73 15.42 3.63
CA TYR A 133 -7.80 14.57 4.12
C TYR A 133 -7.90 13.39 3.19
N GLU A 134 -7.87 12.20 3.74
CA GLU A 134 -7.95 10.97 2.98
C GLU A 134 -9.23 10.22 3.38
N PHE A 135 -9.78 9.47 2.44
CA PHE A 135 -11.18 9.07 2.43
C PHE A 135 -11.37 7.75 1.70
N ASP A 136 -11.70 6.71 2.45
CA ASP A 136 -12.25 5.50 1.86
C ASP A 136 -13.68 5.65 1.41
N ILE A 137 -13.90 5.43 0.12
CA ILE A 137 -15.20 5.58 -0.52
C ILE A 137 -15.65 4.26 -1.12
N LYS A 138 -16.62 3.61 -0.46
CA LYS A 138 -17.37 2.51 -1.07
C LYS A 138 -18.26 3.02 -2.18
N THR A 139 -17.87 2.70 -3.41
CA THR A 139 -18.59 3.06 -4.62
C THR A 139 -19.83 2.17 -4.83
N ALA A 140 -20.76 2.60 -5.67
CA ALA A 140 -22.00 1.87 -5.95
C ALA A 140 -21.80 0.48 -6.59
N ASN A 141 -20.61 0.19 -7.15
CA ASN A 141 -20.28 -1.12 -7.70
C ASN A 141 -19.63 -2.06 -6.66
N GLY A 142 -19.41 -1.58 -5.44
CA GLY A 142 -18.87 -2.34 -4.32
C GLY A 142 -17.35 -2.26 -4.13
N LYS A 143 -16.62 -1.53 -4.99
CA LYS A 143 -15.19 -1.22 -4.77
C LYS A 143 -15.03 -0.16 -3.68
N GLU A 144 -14.03 -0.31 -2.83
CA GLU A 144 -13.43 0.80 -2.08
C GLU A 144 -12.58 1.63 -3.04
N MET A 145 -12.52 2.94 -2.81
CA MET A 145 -11.62 3.85 -3.49
C MET A 145 -11.12 4.83 -2.44
N GLU A 146 -9.83 4.88 -2.25
CA GLU A 146 -9.19 5.89 -1.42
C GLU A 146 -9.03 7.18 -2.24
N VAL A 147 -9.22 8.33 -1.60
CA VAL A 147 -9.12 9.64 -2.26
C VAL A 147 -8.54 10.68 -1.32
N GLU A 148 -7.29 11.04 -1.55
CA GLU A 148 -6.61 12.09 -0.81
C GLU A 148 -6.85 13.50 -1.37
N ILE A 149 -7.23 14.44 -0.50
CA ILE A 149 -7.51 15.84 -0.82
C ILE A 149 -6.64 16.78 0.02
N ASP A 150 -5.78 17.55 -0.66
CA ASP A 150 -4.98 18.63 -0.06
C ASP A 150 -5.87 19.56 0.81
N ALA A 151 -5.59 19.60 2.11
CA ALA A 151 -6.39 20.33 3.09
C ALA A 151 -6.23 21.86 3.01
N VAL A 152 -5.30 22.35 2.19
CA VAL A 152 -5.05 23.77 1.90
C VAL A 152 -5.67 24.20 0.57
N THR A 153 -5.54 23.38 -0.48
CA THR A 153 -5.95 23.77 -1.84
C THR A 153 -7.26 23.14 -2.30
N GLY A 154 -7.71 22.05 -1.67
CA GLY A 154 -8.92 21.31 -2.03
C GLY A 154 -8.81 20.58 -3.35
N LYS A 155 -7.58 20.29 -3.77
CA LYS A 155 -7.30 19.50 -4.97
C LYS A 155 -6.99 18.08 -4.54
N LEU A 156 -7.20 17.17 -5.47
CA LEU A 156 -6.67 15.82 -5.40
C LEU A 156 -5.14 15.91 -5.20
N ASP A 157 -4.64 15.29 -4.14
CA ASP A 157 -3.20 15.29 -3.84
C ASP A 157 -2.49 14.27 -4.71
N GLU A 158 -3.01 13.05 -4.74
CA GLU A 158 -2.41 11.94 -5.46
C GLU A 158 -3.47 11.07 -6.19
N GLU A 159 -3.10 9.92 -6.77
CA GLU A 159 -3.98 9.26 -7.76
C GLU A 159 -4.86 8.19 -7.09
N PRO A 160 -6.20 8.31 -7.11
CA PRO A 160 -7.07 7.44 -6.32
C PRO A 160 -6.74 5.95 -6.40
N GLU A 161 -6.54 5.37 -5.23
CA GLU A 161 -6.18 3.98 -4.99
C GLU A 161 -7.45 3.13 -4.97
N GLU A 162 -7.44 1.95 -5.62
CA GLU A 162 -8.50 0.95 -5.43
C GLU A 162 -8.02 -0.10 -4.44
N GLU A 163 -8.58 -0.09 -3.23
CA GLU A 163 -8.34 -1.16 -2.26
C GLU A 163 -8.89 -2.50 -2.77
N ILE A 164 -8.03 -3.51 -2.79
CA ILE A 164 -8.36 -4.88 -3.21
C ILE A 164 -8.66 -5.75 -2.00
N TYR A 165 -7.89 -5.56 -0.93
CA TYR A 165 -8.14 -6.14 0.39
C TYR A 165 -7.31 -5.45 1.47
N GLN A 166 -7.92 -5.36 2.65
CA GLN A 166 -7.26 -5.07 3.91
C GLN A 166 -7.04 -6.32 4.80
N ILE A 167 -5.97 -6.31 5.59
CA ILE A 167 -5.77 -7.18 6.76
C ILE A 167 -5.43 -6.32 7.97
N GLY A 168 -6.38 -6.18 8.87
CA GLY A 168 -6.27 -5.30 10.03
C GLY A 168 -7.65 -4.77 10.37
N GLU A 169 -7.71 -3.86 11.32
CA GLU A 169 -8.86 -2.99 11.52
C GLU A 169 -8.30 -1.62 11.91
N GLU A 170 -8.72 -0.58 11.19
CA GLU A 170 -8.51 0.81 11.60
C GLU A 170 -9.16 1.10 12.97
N LYS A 171 -8.60 2.05 13.72
CA LYS A 171 -8.93 2.25 15.15
C LYS A 171 -9.70 3.52 15.50
#